data_AF-A0A0T6ZGW1-F1
#
_entry.id   AF-A0A0T6ZGW1-F1
#
_cell.length_a   1.000
_cell.length_b   1.000
_cell.length_c   1.000
_cell.angle_alpha   90.00
_cell.angle_beta   90.00
_cell.angle_gamma   90.00
#
_symmetry.space_group_name_H-M   'P 1'
#
loop_
_entity.id
_entity.type
_entity.pdbx_description
1 polymer ?
#
loop_
_entity_poly.entity_id
_entity_poly.type
_entity_poly.pdbx_seq_one_letter_code
_entity_poly.pdbx_strand_id
1 'polypeptide(L)'
;MALDILAQDIIIDESTGLQDDDINPLGNTNTTLLYLLSLDDPGGLSSPEVAYQADFVQASASAGETISGIVLAQDASGTPFSKTVGVNSGIRTVDGNYVWLFQDPTNPNVVIGVIGTSDPLAEPDETGPLAFAFGLDPTSATKADLYLVQYVPLLHPDETDPDDRIDLTDHVFASVTGTSVISFTGENAHPGSNEFNLLSSPDDASKQLLVTGLVRSSQLDPNSALVNSECNVSQQGFGVDNQSIQPDTDGQNQPLGREVLQIDFVTGGADGAGDGADIAYGSHLENISQAGFIINQLTPSAPGGRADITIRAFNVQGDEQGSGFFDGSPTIAVDITSIKLTGASGFASTITADGTYATASGNVTISGLSGTGNAVTITGLDNTTTVDITTSGFMDRLHVESVDSNEGIDITEVHFSATDTNAYTEEVGSFINFDDSGPTLEITAAPVVGAAV
;
A
#
# COMPACT_ATOMS: atom_id res chain seq x y z
N MET A 1 -0.08 13.00 -8.51
CA MET A 1 0.58 11.85 -7.86
C MET A 1 2.07 12.04 -8.01
N ALA A 2 2.81 12.06 -6.91
CA ALA A 2 4.27 12.04 -6.95
C ALA A 2 4.75 11.52 -5.59
N LEU A 3 4.80 10.19 -5.49
CA LEU A 3 5.75 9.52 -4.61
C LEU A 3 7.15 9.75 -5.19
N ASP A 4 8.13 9.90 -4.32
CA ASP A 4 9.53 10.11 -4.70
C ASP A 4 10.44 9.34 -3.75
N ILE A 5 11.59 8.90 -4.25
CA ILE A 5 12.63 8.21 -3.50
C ILE A 5 13.97 8.89 -3.79
N LEU A 6 14.64 9.33 -2.74
CA LEU A 6 16.02 9.80 -2.79
C LEU A 6 16.93 8.77 -2.15
N ALA A 7 18.00 8.39 -2.85
CA ALA A 7 19.07 7.57 -2.33
C ALA A 7 20.32 8.42 -2.00
N GLN A 8 21.10 7.98 -1.03
CA GLN A 8 22.43 8.52 -0.71
C GLN A 8 23.49 7.48 -1.03
N ASP A 9 24.68 7.91 -1.44
CA ASP A 9 25.79 7.00 -1.66
C ASP A 9 26.17 6.27 -0.36
N ILE A 10 26.51 4.99 -0.50
CA ILE A 10 27.24 4.20 0.48
C ILE A 10 28.42 3.55 -0.23
N ILE A 11 29.60 3.66 0.37
CA ILE A 11 30.85 3.18 -0.20
C ILE A 11 31.54 2.27 0.81
N ILE A 12 31.91 1.06 0.38
CA ILE A 12 33.00 0.31 1.01
C ILE A 12 34.29 0.71 0.29
N ASP A 13 35.28 1.19 1.04
CA ASP A 13 36.63 1.44 0.54
C ASP A 13 37.57 0.30 0.97
N GLU A 14 38.14 -0.41 -0.01
CA GLU A 14 39.08 -1.52 0.23
C GLU A 14 40.47 -1.03 0.73
N SER A 15 40.65 0.28 0.94
CA SER A 15 41.89 0.87 1.44
C SER A 15 42.21 0.47 2.89
N THR A 16 43.50 0.54 3.25
CA THR A 16 43.88 0.30 4.64
C THR A 16 43.42 1.45 5.53
N GLY A 17 42.37 1.23 6.32
CA GLY A 17 41.88 2.21 7.28
C GLY A 17 40.36 2.15 7.41
N LEU A 18 39.78 3.22 7.94
CA LEU A 18 38.36 3.54 7.71
C LEU A 18 38.37 4.82 6.89
N GLN A 19 37.76 4.81 5.72
CA GLN A 19 37.50 5.99 4.90
C GLN A 19 36.00 6.10 4.65
N ASP A 20 35.55 7.21 4.06
CA ASP A 20 34.18 7.43 3.62
C ASP A 20 33.10 6.95 4.62
N ASP A 21 32.30 5.94 4.23
CA ASP A 21 31.21 5.38 5.02
C ASP A 21 31.63 4.18 5.86
N ASP A 22 32.92 3.82 5.83
CA ASP A 22 33.46 2.71 6.60
C ASP A 22 33.28 2.94 8.10
N ILE A 23 32.81 1.91 8.78
CA ILE A 23 32.64 1.91 10.22
C ILE A 23 33.42 0.79 10.88
N ASN A 24 33.90 1.05 12.10
CA ASN A 24 34.42 -0.01 12.94
C ASN A 24 33.24 -0.83 13.51
N PRO A 25 33.11 -2.13 13.19
CA PRO A 25 32.03 -2.95 13.73
C PRO A 25 32.21 -3.24 15.23
N LEU A 26 33.41 -3.06 15.80
CA LEU A 26 33.70 -3.41 17.19
C LEU A 26 32.90 -2.55 18.18
N GLY A 27 32.02 -3.21 18.94
CA GLY A 27 31.19 -2.56 19.95
C GLY A 27 29.90 -1.95 19.40
N ASN A 28 29.61 -2.13 18.10
CA ASN A 28 28.31 -1.79 17.52
C ASN A 28 27.24 -2.77 18.03
N THR A 29 26.05 -2.26 18.31
CA THR A 29 24.91 -3.03 18.84
C THR A 29 23.73 -3.10 17.87
N ASN A 30 23.85 -2.55 16.65
CA ASN A 30 22.81 -2.64 15.63
C ASN A 30 22.63 -4.11 15.24
N THR A 31 21.39 -4.59 15.30
CA THR A 31 21.07 -6.00 15.08
C THR A 31 21.21 -6.42 13.63
N THR A 32 20.97 -5.51 12.67
CA THR A 32 21.15 -5.76 11.23
C THR A 32 22.63 -5.95 10.93
N LEU A 33 23.50 -5.05 11.38
CA LEU A 33 24.94 -5.19 11.20
C LEU A 33 25.48 -6.47 11.87
N LEU A 34 25.08 -6.75 13.12
CA LEU A 34 25.51 -7.96 13.82
C LEU A 34 25.05 -9.23 13.10
N TYR A 35 23.88 -9.20 12.45
CA TYR A 35 23.39 -10.28 11.62
C TYR A 35 24.26 -10.45 10.36
N LEU A 36 24.52 -9.37 9.62
CA LEU A 36 25.39 -9.42 8.42
C LEU A 36 26.79 -9.96 8.77
N LEU A 37 27.40 -9.49 9.86
CA LEU A 37 28.71 -10.01 10.31
C LEU A 37 28.69 -11.50 10.70
N SER A 38 27.52 -12.04 11.07
CA SER A 38 27.38 -13.46 11.39
C SER A 38 27.28 -14.38 10.17
N LEU A 39 27.06 -13.81 8.98
CA LEU A 39 27.01 -14.54 7.71
C LEU A 39 28.41 -14.84 7.14
N ASP A 40 29.46 -14.27 7.72
CA ASP A 40 30.84 -14.49 7.26
C ASP A 40 31.25 -15.96 7.47
N ASP A 41 31.57 -16.63 6.37
CA ASP A 41 31.88 -18.06 6.32
C ASP A 41 33.41 -18.31 6.32
N PRO A 42 33.88 -19.51 6.71
CA PRO A 42 35.30 -19.84 6.72
C PRO A 42 35.92 -19.77 5.31
N GLY A 43 36.65 -18.69 5.02
CA GLY A 43 37.24 -18.45 3.70
C GLY A 43 37.19 -16.99 3.25
N GLY A 44 36.41 -16.15 3.95
CA GLY A 44 36.39 -14.70 3.77
C GLY A 44 37.65 -13.98 4.26
N LEU A 45 37.62 -12.65 4.17
CA LEU A 45 38.64 -11.73 4.64
C LEU A 45 38.94 -11.97 6.13
N SER A 46 40.18 -11.70 6.56
CA SER A 46 40.54 -11.81 7.97
C SER A 46 39.76 -10.84 8.88
N SER A 47 39.22 -9.78 8.28
CA SER A 47 38.22 -8.88 8.84
C SER A 47 37.34 -8.44 7.68
N PRO A 48 36.02 -8.69 7.70
CA PRO A 48 35.10 -8.11 6.73
C PRO A 48 35.18 -6.58 6.74
N GLU A 49 34.98 -5.98 5.57
CA GLU A 49 34.83 -4.54 5.41
C GLU A 49 33.36 -4.15 5.61
N VAL A 50 33.13 -3.00 6.21
CA VAL A 50 31.80 -2.62 6.72
C VAL A 50 31.55 -1.15 6.48
N ALA A 51 30.49 -0.84 5.74
CA ALA A 51 29.99 0.51 5.56
C ALA A 51 28.59 0.69 6.15
N TYR A 52 28.27 1.93 6.50
CA TYR A 52 26.94 2.32 7.00
C TYR A 52 26.55 3.68 6.44
N GLN A 53 25.32 3.75 5.93
CA GLN A 53 24.73 5.01 5.53
C GLN A 53 23.39 5.25 6.22
N ALA A 54 23.30 6.38 6.91
CA ALA A 54 22.08 6.83 7.58
C ALA A 54 21.12 7.43 6.56
N ASP A 55 19.83 7.16 6.69
CA ASP A 55 18.79 7.62 5.76
C ASP A 55 19.17 7.29 4.29
N PHE A 56 19.81 6.14 4.05
CA PHE A 56 20.23 5.68 2.71
C PHE A 56 19.09 5.85 1.70
N VAL A 57 17.87 5.45 2.06
CA VAL A 57 16.66 5.77 1.30
C VAL A 57 15.77 6.72 2.09
N GLN A 58 15.30 7.77 1.43
CA GLN A 58 14.28 8.69 1.91
C GLN A 58 13.14 8.78 0.90
N ALA A 59 11.96 8.29 1.29
CA ALA A 59 10.76 8.38 0.49
C ALA A 59 9.90 9.58 0.91
N SER A 60 9.21 10.18 -0.05
CA SER A 60 8.25 11.26 0.21
C SER A 60 6.95 11.04 -0.56
N ALA A 61 5.86 11.58 -0.01
CA ALA A 61 4.52 11.40 -0.53
C ALA A 61 3.79 12.74 -0.63
N SER A 62 2.90 12.86 -1.62
CA SER A 62 2.03 14.02 -1.76
C SER A 62 0.86 13.95 -0.77
N ALA A 63 0.11 15.05 -0.63
CA ALA A 63 -1.09 15.04 0.20
C ALA A 63 -2.10 14.00 -0.33
N GLY A 64 -2.61 13.15 0.56
CA GLY A 64 -3.53 12.05 0.22
C GLY A 64 -2.87 10.69 0.04
N GLU A 65 -1.54 10.63 0.03
CA GLU A 65 -0.75 9.40 0.00
C GLU A 65 -0.12 9.16 1.39
N THR A 66 -0.05 7.90 1.82
CA THR A 66 0.64 7.49 3.04
C THR A 66 1.60 6.37 2.71
N ILE A 67 2.90 6.60 2.89
CA ILE A 67 3.90 5.53 2.81
C ILE A 67 3.86 4.75 4.12
N SER A 68 3.82 3.42 4.00
CA SER A 68 3.76 2.48 5.11
C SER A 68 5.03 1.64 5.27
N GLY A 69 5.90 1.61 4.25
CA GLY A 69 7.23 1.02 4.34
C GLY A 69 8.03 1.17 3.06
N ILE A 70 9.33 0.86 3.17
CA ILE A 70 10.30 0.79 2.07
C ILE A 70 10.94 -0.59 2.12
N VAL A 71 11.09 -1.23 0.95
CA VAL A 71 11.75 -2.53 0.79
C VAL A 71 12.72 -2.49 -0.38
N LEU A 72 13.67 -3.43 -0.39
CA LEU A 72 14.54 -3.64 -1.55
C LEU A 72 13.86 -4.56 -2.57
N ALA A 73 14.02 -4.24 -3.84
CA ALA A 73 13.48 -4.95 -4.99
C ALA A 73 14.60 -5.21 -6.02
N GLN A 74 14.39 -6.24 -6.85
CA GLN A 74 15.35 -6.67 -7.86
C GLN A 74 15.15 -5.99 -9.22
N ASP A 75 14.05 -5.25 -9.40
CA ASP A 75 13.72 -4.58 -10.66
C ASP A 75 12.82 -3.34 -10.46
N ALA A 76 12.66 -2.56 -11.52
CA ALA A 76 11.83 -1.36 -11.57
C ALA A 76 10.32 -1.62 -11.42
N SER A 77 9.87 -2.88 -11.41
CA SER A 77 8.46 -3.24 -11.11
C SER A 77 8.22 -3.46 -9.62
N GLY A 78 9.26 -3.30 -8.80
CA GLY A 78 9.22 -3.53 -7.36
C GLY A 78 9.16 -5.02 -7.01
N THR A 79 9.61 -5.91 -7.90
CA THR A 79 9.61 -7.34 -7.60
C THR A 79 10.59 -7.63 -6.46
N PRO A 80 10.17 -8.29 -5.36
CA PRO A 80 11.10 -8.65 -4.28
C PRO A 80 12.18 -9.61 -4.78
N PHE A 81 13.38 -9.54 -4.18
CA PHE A 81 14.39 -10.58 -4.38
C PHE A 81 13.84 -11.95 -3.95
N SER A 82 14.18 -12.99 -4.71
CA SER A 82 13.79 -14.37 -4.39
C SER A 82 14.77 -15.02 -3.43
N LYS A 83 14.27 -15.94 -2.61
CA LYS A 83 15.08 -16.80 -1.73
C LYS A 83 15.74 -17.97 -2.44
N THR A 84 15.36 -18.23 -3.70
CA THR A 84 15.70 -19.48 -4.43
C THR A 84 16.01 -19.28 -5.90
N VAL A 85 15.87 -18.06 -6.41
CA VAL A 85 16.14 -17.71 -7.82
C VAL A 85 16.91 -16.40 -7.82
N GLY A 86 18.22 -16.47 -7.97
CA GLY A 86 19.11 -15.33 -7.86
C GLY A 86 19.10 -14.44 -9.09
N VAL A 87 19.55 -13.20 -8.91
CA VAL A 87 19.85 -12.27 -10.00
C VAL A 87 21.36 -12.07 -10.08
N ASN A 88 21.97 -12.35 -11.23
CA ASN A 88 23.39 -12.10 -11.43
C ASN A 88 23.64 -10.58 -11.41
N SER A 89 24.49 -10.10 -10.48
CA SER A 89 24.79 -8.67 -10.33
C SER A 89 25.82 -8.13 -11.32
N GLY A 90 26.45 -9.02 -12.12
CA GLY A 90 27.58 -8.65 -12.97
C GLY A 90 28.91 -8.48 -12.23
N ILE A 91 28.88 -8.23 -10.92
CA ILE A 91 30.07 -8.19 -10.06
C ILE A 91 30.74 -9.55 -10.02
N ARG A 92 32.07 -9.53 -9.97
CA ARG A 92 32.90 -10.74 -9.84
C ARG A 92 33.82 -10.63 -8.64
N THR A 93 34.17 -11.77 -8.06
CA THR A 93 35.30 -11.85 -7.14
C THR A 93 36.61 -11.78 -7.93
N VAL A 94 37.74 -11.50 -7.25
CA VAL A 94 39.08 -11.50 -7.86
C VAL A 94 39.46 -12.83 -8.55
N ASP A 95 38.84 -13.94 -8.14
CA ASP A 95 39.01 -15.26 -8.77
C ASP A 95 38.19 -15.42 -10.08
N GLY A 96 37.42 -14.40 -10.47
CA GLY A 96 36.64 -14.35 -11.70
C GLY A 96 35.27 -15.03 -11.62
N ASN A 97 34.77 -15.35 -10.43
CA ASN A 97 33.44 -15.93 -10.23
C ASN A 97 32.38 -14.84 -10.08
N TYR A 98 31.22 -15.01 -10.71
CA TYR A 98 30.10 -14.07 -10.62
C TYR A 98 29.39 -14.12 -9.27
N VAL A 99 28.88 -12.98 -8.83
CA VAL A 99 28.06 -12.85 -7.62
C VAL A 99 26.58 -12.76 -8.00
N TRP A 100 25.74 -13.49 -7.28
CA TRP A 100 24.29 -13.53 -7.50
C TRP A 100 23.55 -13.04 -6.25
N LEU A 101 22.56 -12.17 -6.45
CA LEU A 101 21.77 -11.56 -5.38
C LEU A 101 20.54 -12.41 -5.05
N PHE A 102 20.34 -12.71 -3.77
CA PHE A 102 19.18 -13.40 -3.23
C PHE A 102 18.62 -12.64 -2.01
N GLN A 103 17.34 -12.84 -1.71
CA GLN A 103 16.82 -12.51 -0.38
C GLN A 103 17.33 -13.52 0.62
N ASP A 104 17.82 -13.05 1.77
CA ASP A 104 18.20 -13.93 2.87
C ASP A 104 17.02 -14.82 3.31
N PRO A 105 17.23 -16.13 3.54
CA PRO A 105 16.15 -17.05 3.84
C PRO A 105 15.41 -16.74 5.15
N THR A 106 16.08 -16.08 6.11
CA THR A 106 15.59 -15.83 7.47
C THR A 106 15.34 -14.36 7.78
N ASN A 107 15.86 -13.43 6.98
CA ASN A 107 15.71 -11.99 7.15
C ASN A 107 15.25 -11.31 5.84
N PRO A 108 13.97 -10.90 5.72
CA PRO A 108 13.42 -10.38 4.47
C PRO A 108 14.02 -9.04 4.02
N ASN A 109 14.69 -8.31 4.92
CA ASN A 109 15.30 -7.01 4.63
C ASN A 109 16.78 -7.11 4.25
N VAL A 110 17.33 -8.32 4.16
CA VAL A 110 18.72 -8.58 3.81
C VAL A 110 18.79 -9.19 2.42
N VAL A 111 19.69 -8.65 1.61
CA VAL A 111 20.10 -9.20 0.32
C VAL A 111 21.52 -9.74 0.47
N ILE A 112 21.72 -10.97 0.02
CA ILE A 112 23.01 -11.66 0.08
C ILE A 112 23.57 -11.83 -1.34
N GLY A 113 24.86 -11.55 -1.52
CA GLY A 113 25.60 -11.78 -2.74
C GLY A 113 26.34 -13.11 -2.68
N VAL A 114 25.79 -14.16 -3.28
CA VAL A 114 26.34 -15.51 -3.27
C VAL A 114 27.33 -15.70 -4.42
N ILE A 115 28.51 -16.27 -4.12
CA ILE A 115 29.55 -16.54 -5.11
C ILE A 115 29.16 -17.77 -5.95
N GLY A 116 29.01 -17.55 -7.24
CA GLY A 116 28.79 -18.58 -8.25
C GLY A 116 30.07 -19.07 -8.90
N THR A 117 30.00 -19.25 -10.21
CA THR A 117 31.13 -19.71 -11.03
C THR A 117 31.53 -18.63 -12.04
N SER A 118 32.59 -18.88 -12.79
CA SER A 118 32.97 -18.04 -13.95
C SER A 118 31.95 -18.04 -15.11
N ASP A 119 30.95 -18.95 -15.10
CA ASP A 119 29.85 -18.95 -16.08
C ASP A 119 28.71 -18.04 -15.59
N PRO A 120 28.40 -16.92 -16.27
CA PRO A 120 27.35 -15.99 -15.87
C PRO A 120 25.93 -16.56 -15.95
N LEU A 121 25.75 -17.73 -16.55
CA LEU A 121 24.46 -18.40 -16.70
C LEU A 121 24.27 -19.56 -15.70
N ALA A 122 25.29 -19.86 -14.90
CA ALA A 122 25.25 -20.92 -13.89
C ALA A 122 24.99 -20.30 -12.50
N GLU A 123 23.73 -20.29 -12.12
CA GLU A 123 23.27 -19.86 -10.79
C GLU A 123 23.86 -20.76 -9.68
N PRO A 124 24.35 -20.18 -8.56
CA PRO A 124 24.81 -20.94 -7.40
C PRO A 124 23.66 -21.53 -6.56
N ASP A 125 24.02 -22.38 -5.61
CA ASP A 125 23.14 -22.72 -4.48
C ASP A 125 23.02 -21.51 -3.55
N GLU A 126 21.82 -21.15 -3.13
CA GLU A 126 21.52 -19.98 -2.29
C GLU A 126 22.21 -20.01 -0.91
N THR A 127 22.70 -21.18 -0.48
CA THR A 127 23.47 -21.37 0.76
C THR A 127 24.99 -21.36 0.54
N GLY A 128 25.43 -20.98 -0.66
CA GLY A 128 26.84 -20.90 -1.02
C GLY A 128 27.60 -19.80 -0.28
N PRO A 129 28.94 -19.76 -0.46
CA PRO A 129 29.78 -18.76 0.16
C PRO A 129 29.42 -17.36 -0.35
N LEU A 130 29.51 -16.36 0.54
CA LEU A 130 29.09 -14.98 0.24
C LEU A 130 30.27 -14.10 -0.17
N ALA A 131 30.02 -13.18 -1.10
CA ALA A 131 30.95 -12.12 -1.47
C ALA A 131 30.70 -10.85 -0.66
N PHE A 132 29.43 -10.46 -0.53
CA PHE A 132 28.97 -9.33 0.28
C PHE A 132 27.50 -9.56 0.68
N ALA A 133 27.00 -8.76 1.62
CA ALA A 133 25.59 -8.68 1.94
C ALA A 133 25.23 -7.27 2.40
N PHE A 134 23.98 -6.86 2.18
CA PHE A 134 23.46 -5.60 2.67
C PHE A 134 22.07 -5.76 3.27
N GLY A 135 21.81 -4.97 4.30
CA GLY A 135 20.56 -4.96 5.05
C GLY A 135 19.97 -3.57 5.10
N LEU A 136 18.72 -3.44 4.65
CA LEU A 136 17.94 -2.21 4.78
C LEU A 136 17.26 -2.21 6.16
N ASP A 137 17.57 -1.21 7.00
CA ASP A 137 17.05 -1.08 8.37
C ASP A 137 16.05 0.10 8.44
N PRO A 138 14.72 -0.16 8.43
CA PRO A 138 13.73 0.91 8.44
C PRO A 138 13.75 1.68 9.77
N THR A 139 14.14 2.95 9.72
CA THR A 139 14.12 3.86 10.88
C THR A 139 12.75 4.55 11.02
N SER A 140 11.98 4.61 9.93
CA SER A 140 10.57 5.02 9.89
C SER A 140 9.88 4.44 8.65
N ALA A 141 8.59 4.74 8.44
CA ALA A 141 7.91 4.32 7.21
C ALA A 141 8.51 4.95 5.93
N THR A 142 9.16 6.11 6.06
CA THR A 142 9.68 6.90 4.93
C THR A 142 11.19 6.97 4.88
N LYS A 143 11.90 6.30 5.80
CA LYS A 143 13.36 6.36 5.90
C LYS A 143 13.92 5.01 6.29
N ALA A 144 15.04 4.64 5.68
CA ALA A 144 15.77 3.44 6.04
C ALA A 144 17.28 3.66 5.92
N ASP A 145 18.02 3.13 6.88
CA ASP A 145 19.47 3.08 6.86
C ASP A 145 19.93 1.86 6.06
N LEU A 146 21.13 1.88 5.49
CA LEU A 146 21.74 0.70 4.87
C LEU A 146 23.03 0.33 5.60
N TYR A 147 23.15 -0.97 5.87
CA TYR A 147 24.41 -1.59 6.29
C TYR A 147 24.91 -2.48 5.16
N LEU A 148 26.18 -2.33 4.81
CA LEU A 148 26.85 -3.11 3.76
C LEU A 148 28.07 -3.79 4.37
N VAL A 149 28.25 -5.08 4.06
CA VAL A 149 29.40 -5.87 4.51
C VAL A 149 29.98 -6.63 3.32
N GLN A 150 31.29 -6.51 3.12
CA GLN A 150 32.04 -7.27 2.13
C GLN A 150 32.89 -8.34 2.82
N TYR A 151 32.80 -9.58 2.32
CA TYR A 151 33.46 -10.75 2.88
C TYR A 151 34.65 -11.23 2.06
N VAL A 152 34.75 -10.88 0.78
CA VAL A 152 35.86 -11.28 -0.11
C VAL A 152 36.26 -10.11 -1.01
N PRO A 153 37.51 -10.06 -1.52
CA PRO A 153 37.91 -9.06 -2.50
C PRO A 153 37.11 -9.17 -3.81
N LEU A 154 36.68 -8.03 -4.33
CA LEU A 154 35.96 -7.93 -5.60
C LEU A 154 36.90 -7.58 -6.75
N LEU A 155 36.49 -7.90 -7.97
CA LEU A 155 37.27 -7.62 -9.17
C LEU A 155 36.90 -6.24 -9.72
N HIS A 156 37.87 -5.33 -9.69
CA HIS A 156 37.79 -4.00 -10.28
C HIS A 156 38.35 -4.00 -11.73
N PRO A 157 37.60 -3.51 -12.74
CA PRO A 157 37.99 -3.58 -14.15
C PRO A 157 39.26 -2.82 -14.55
N ASP A 158 39.59 -1.72 -13.90
CA ASP A 158 40.74 -0.85 -14.20
C ASP A 158 41.77 -0.86 -13.06
N GLU A 159 42.72 -1.81 -13.13
CA GLU A 159 43.85 -1.92 -12.20
C GLU A 159 44.79 -0.67 -12.16
N THR A 160 44.55 0.34 -13.01
CA THR A 160 45.35 1.57 -13.05
C THR A 160 44.66 2.78 -12.45
N ASP A 161 43.37 2.68 -12.16
CA ASP A 161 42.62 3.70 -11.44
C ASP A 161 42.63 3.36 -9.94
N PRO A 162 43.26 4.19 -9.08
CA PRO A 162 43.27 3.99 -7.64
C PRO A 162 41.94 4.39 -6.99
N ASP A 163 40.90 4.73 -7.75
CA ASP A 163 39.53 4.94 -7.25
C ASP A 163 38.54 4.18 -8.17
N ASP A 164 38.91 2.98 -8.66
CA ASP A 164 38.04 2.20 -9.57
C ASP A 164 36.80 1.71 -8.82
N ARG A 165 35.64 2.10 -9.33
CA ARG A 165 34.35 1.91 -8.67
C ARG A 165 33.50 0.90 -9.41
N ILE A 166 32.98 -0.07 -8.68
CA ILE A 166 31.89 -0.94 -9.13
C ILE A 166 30.67 -0.75 -8.25
N ASP A 167 29.50 -0.99 -8.83
CA ASP A 167 28.22 -0.75 -8.16
C ASP A 167 27.19 -1.84 -8.51
N LEU A 168 25.97 -1.67 -8.01
CA LEU A 168 24.83 -2.55 -8.27
C LEU A 168 23.81 -1.90 -9.21
N THR A 169 24.25 -1.01 -10.10
CA THR A 169 23.38 -0.32 -11.07
C THR A 169 22.45 -1.31 -11.79
N ASP A 170 21.17 -0.96 -11.89
CA ASP A 170 20.11 -1.76 -12.52
C ASP A 170 19.85 -3.13 -11.86
N HIS A 171 20.41 -3.39 -10.68
CA HIS A 171 20.26 -4.65 -9.95
C HIS A 171 19.57 -4.50 -8.59
N VAL A 172 19.57 -3.30 -8.01
CA VAL A 172 18.93 -3.02 -6.72
C VAL A 172 18.02 -1.80 -6.83
N PHE A 173 16.79 -1.97 -6.39
CA PHE A 173 15.76 -0.94 -6.40
C PHE A 173 15.20 -0.77 -4.99
N ALA A 174 14.72 0.42 -4.66
CA ALA A 174 13.91 0.67 -3.48
C ALA A 174 12.44 0.81 -3.91
N SER A 175 11.55 0.04 -3.28
CA SER A 175 10.11 0.08 -3.53
C SER A 175 9.36 0.54 -2.29
N VAL A 176 8.40 1.43 -2.45
CA VAL A 176 7.52 1.88 -1.37
C VAL A 176 6.19 1.15 -1.40
N THR A 177 5.77 0.69 -0.23
CA THR A 177 4.39 0.28 0.01
C THR A 177 3.63 1.47 0.56
N GLY A 178 2.49 1.80 -0.04
CA GLY A 178 1.71 2.97 0.35
C GLY A 178 0.22 2.78 0.19
N THR A 179 -0.52 3.74 0.73
CA THR A 179 -1.96 3.82 0.62
C THR A 179 -2.33 5.16 -0.01
N SER A 180 -3.21 5.13 -1.00
CA SER A 180 -3.73 6.32 -1.67
C SER A 180 -5.21 6.47 -1.36
N VAL A 181 -5.61 7.67 -0.92
CA VAL A 181 -7.03 8.00 -0.75
C VAL A 181 -7.61 8.48 -2.07
N ILE A 182 -8.68 7.83 -2.50
CA ILE A 182 -9.38 8.12 -3.74
C ILE A 182 -10.80 8.55 -3.38
N SER A 183 -11.21 9.73 -3.85
CA SER A 183 -12.54 10.30 -3.58
C SER A 183 -13.33 10.50 -4.86
N PHE A 184 -14.64 10.28 -4.77
CA PHE A 184 -15.62 10.46 -5.83
C PHE A 184 -16.74 11.36 -5.33
N THR A 185 -16.91 12.50 -5.98
CA THR A 185 -17.98 13.44 -5.64
C THR A 185 -19.24 13.11 -6.45
N GLY A 186 -20.41 13.23 -5.81
CA GLY A 186 -21.71 13.10 -6.47
C GLY A 186 -21.97 14.20 -7.50
N GLU A 187 -21.20 15.29 -7.49
CA GLU A 187 -21.23 16.31 -8.56
C GLU A 187 -20.76 15.77 -9.91
N ASN A 188 -19.87 14.77 -9.90
CA ASN A 188 -19.41 14.09 -11.11
C ASN A 188 -20.37 12.97 -11.55
N ALA A 189 -21.37 12.63 -10.73
CA ALA A 189 -22.29 11.56 -11.03
C ALA A 189 -23.26 11.96 -12.16
N HIS A 190 -23.58 10.99 -13.02
CA HIS A 190 -24.46 11.21 -14.16
C HIS A 190 -25.89 11.42 -13.67
N PRO A 191 -26.51 12.59 -13.94
CA PRO A 191 -27.83 12.91 -13.41
C PRO A 191 -28.92 12.07 -14.08
N GLY A 192 -29.98 11.77 -13.33
CA GLY A 192 -31.18 11.08 -13.83
C GLY A 192 -31.50 9.78 -13.08
N SER A 193 -32.54 9.12 -13.56
CA SER A 193 -33.00 7.80 -13.11
C SER A 193 -32.24 6.71 -13.86
N ASN A 194 -31.10 6.29 -13.33
CA ASN A 194 -30.28 5.21 -13.88
C ASN A 194 -30.32 4.01 -12.93
N GLU A 195 -30.09 2.78 -13.40
CA GLU A 195 -29.91 1.62 -12.51
C GLU A 195 -28.49 1.58 -11.92
N PHE A 196 -27.53 2.23 -12.58
CA PHE A 196 -26.16 2.37 -12.08
C PHE A 196 -25.52 3.72 -12.44
N ASN A 197 -24.48 4.08 -11.68
CA ASN A 197 -23.51 5.12 -12.04
C ASN A 197 -22.09 4.54 -11.88
N LEU A 198 -21.27 4.61 -12.91
CA LEU A 198 -19.86 4.24 -12.86
C LEU A 198 -19.02 5.50 -13.05
N LEU A 199 -18.20 5.82 -12.05
CA LEU A 199 -17.37 7.02 -12.01
C LEU A 199 -15.90 6.66 -12.06
N SER A 200 -15.15 7.33 -12.93
CA SER A 200 -13.69 7.23 -12.94
C SER A 200 -13.08 8.19 -11.93
N SER A 201 -12.06 7.73 -11.19
CA SER A 201 -11.34 8.61 -10.28
C SER A 201 -10.64 9.72 -11.08
N PRO A 202 -10.72 10.99 -10.64
CA PRO A 202 -10.05 12.10 -11.31
C PRO A 202 -8.52 12.00 -11.20
N ASP A 203 -8.02 11.29 -10.20
CA ASP A 203 -6.59 11.20 -9.88
C ASP A 203 -5.95 9.88 -10.35
N ASP A 204 -6.73 8.80 -10.45
CA ASP A 204 -6.29 7.50 -10.96
C ASP A 204 -7.41 6.84 -11.77
N ALA A 205 -7.38 7.02 -13.10
CA ALA A 205 -8.39 6.46 -14.00
C ALA A 205 -8.42 4.92 -14.03
N SER A 206 -7.48 4.21 -13.38
CA SER A 206 -7.55 2.75 -13.17
C SER A 206 -8.49 2.34 -12.04
N LYS A 207 -8.98 3.30 -11.24
CA LYS A 207 -9.84 3.08 -10.08
C LYS A 207 -11.20 3.72 -10.35
N GLN A 208 -12.27 2.95 -10.20
CA GLN A 208 -13.62 3.42 -10.43
C GLN A 208 -14.55 3.07 -9.27
N LEU A 209 -15.62 3.86 -9.16
CA LEU A 209 -16.73 3.65 -8.25
C LEU A 209 -17.95 3.24 -9.06
N LEU A 210 -18.48 2.04 -8.82
CA LEU A 210 -19.77 1.61 -9.36
C LEU A 210 -20.81 1.72 -8.24
N VAL A 211 -21.84 2.52 -8.47
CA VAL A 211 -22.93 2.78 -7.51
C VAL A 211 -24.23 2.25 -8.08
N THR A 212 -24.96 1.47 -7.28
CA THR A 212 -26.28 0.93 -7.64
C THR A 212 -27.28 1.14 -6.51
N GLY A 213 -28.55 1.32 -6.88
CA GLY A 213 -29.66 1.46 -5.95
C GLY A 213 -30.33 0.12 -5.72
N LEU A 214 -30.59 -0.24 -4.47
CA LEU A 214 -31.27 -1.48 -4.10
C LEU A 214 -32.36 -1.18 -3.09
N VAL A 215 -33.41 -2.01 -3.08
CA VAL A 215 -34.47 -1.94 -2.08
C VAL A 215 -34.76 -3.31 -1.49
N ARG A 216 -35.15 -3.35 -0.22
CA ARG A 216 -35.62 -4.57 0.44
C ARG A 216 -36.93 -5.02 -0.22
N SER A 217 -37.03 -6.29 -0.61
CA SER A 217 -38.23 -6.88 -1.24
C SER A 217 -39.46 -6.95 -0.34
N SER A 218 -39.30 -6.73 0.96
CA SER A 218 -40.41 -6.65 1.91
C SER A 218 -40.16 -5.55 2.94
N GLN A 219 -41.17 -4.68 3.06
CA GLN A 219 -41.25 -3.67 4.10
C GLN A 219 -41.26 -4.26 5.53
N LEU A 220 -41.92 -5.40 5.70
CA LEU A 220 -42.15 -6.01 7.01
C LEU A 220 -40.97 -6.87 7.49
N ASP A 221 -40.05 -7.22 6.59
CA ASP A 221 -38.90 -8.04 6.91
C ASP A 221 -37.59 -7.27 6.65
N PRO A 222 -36.91 -6.79 7.71
CA PRO A 222 -35.62 -6.10 7.59
C PRO A 222 -34.53 -6.95 6.91
N ASN A 223 -34.70 -8.26 6.83
CA ASN A 223 -33.73 -9.18 6.24
C ASN A 223 -34.20 -9.73 4.89
N SER A 224 -35.24 -9.15 4.30
CA SER A 224 -35.70 -9.55 2.97
C SER A 224 -34.62 -9.32 1.92
N ALA A 225 -34.70 -10.12 0.84
CA ALA A 225 -33.76 -10.03 -0.26
C ALA A 225 -33.74 -8.62 -0.84
N LEU A 226 -32.56 -8.15 -1.23
CA LEU A 226 -32.42 -6.91 -1.99
C LEU A 226 -32.84 -7.18 -3.43
N VAL A 227 -33.54 -6.22 -4.02
CA VAL A 227 -33.89 -6.21 -5.44
C VAL A 227 -33.41 -4.89 -6.05
N ASN A 228 -33.14 -4.92 -7.35
CA ASN A 228 -32.70 -3.76 -8.10
C ASN A 228 -33.71 -2.60 -7.99
N SER A 229 -33.17 -1.39 -7.88
CA SER A 229 -33.90 -0.12 -7.89
C SER A 229 -33.10 0.93 -8.67
N GLU A 230 -33.70 2.10 -8.90
CA GLU A 230 -32.97 3.17 -9.58
C GLU A 230 -31.93 3.77 -8.62
N CYS A 231 -30.67 3.89 -9.06
CA CYS A 231 -29.69 4.80 -8.47
C CYS A 231 -29.92 6.21 -9.02
N ASN A 232 -30.73 6.98 -8.30
CA ASN A 232 -31.11 8.31 -8.73
C ASN A 232 -30.07 9.33 -8.27
N VAL A 233 -29.59 10.14 -9.20
CA VAL A 233 -28.56 11.15 -8.94
C VAL A 233 -29.13 12.53 -9.20
N SER A 234 -29.07 13.38 -8.17
CA SER A 234 -29.36 14.81 -8.28
C SER A 234 -28.12 15.60 -8.73
N GLN A 235 -28.21 16.93 -8.84
CA GLN A 235 -27.02 17.74 -9.16
C GLN A 235 -25.87 17.64 -8.12
N GLN A 236 -26.09 17.01 -6.96
CA GLN A 236 -25.13 17.07 -5.84
C GLN A 236 -24.93 15.76 -5.04
N GLY A 237 -25.56 14.62 -5.38
CA GLY A 237 -25.47 13.41 -4.54
C GLY A 237 -26.10 12.13 -5.10
N PHE A 238 -25.81 11.01 -4.42
CA PHE A 238 -26.32 9.67 -4.69
C PHE A 238 -27.52 9.33 -3.78
N GLY A 239 -28.62 8.91 -4.39
CA GLY A 239 -29.81 8.36 -3.73
C GLY A 239 -30.33 7.09 -4.40
N VAL A 240 -31.43 6.56 -3.88
CA VAL A 240 -32.11 5.37 -4.41
C VAL A 240 -33.58 5.72 -4.66
N ASP A 241 -34.12 5.41 -5.84
CA ASP A 241 -35.45 5.77 -6.37
C ASP A 241 -35.73 7.29 -6.45
N ASN A 242 -35.36 8.04 -5.44
CA ASN A 242 -35.34 9.49 -5.33
C ASN A 242 -33.93 9.99 -4.98
N GLN A 243 -33.78 11.29 -4.81
CA GLN A 243 -32.52 11.98 -4.53
C GLN A 243 -31.99 11.78 -3.10
N SER A 244 -32.38 10.71 -2.39
CA SER A 244 -31.84 10.36 -1.07
C SER A 244 -32.08 8.88 -0.78
N ILE A 245 -31.31 8.31 0.14
CA ILE A 245 -31.52 6.96 0.68
C ILE A 245 -32.54 7.07 1.80
N GLN A 246 -33.79 6.75 1.48
CA GLN A 246 -34.93 6.94 2.35
C GLN A 246 -35.15 5.75 3.27
N PRO A 247 -35.51 6.01 4.55
CA PRO A 247 -36.18 5.00 5.32
C PRO A 247 -37.55 4.76 4.67
N ASP A 248 -38.07 3.56 4.87
CA ASP A 248 -39.41 3.17 4.42
C ASP A 248 -40.49 4.14 4.95
N THR A 249 -40.76 5.20 4.18
CA THR A 249 -41.70 6.27 4.52
C THR A 249 -41.96 7.14 3.28
N ASP A 250 -42.73 6.64 2.32
CA ASP A 250 -43.43 7.54 1.39
C ASP A 250 -44.93 7.66 1.68
N GLY A 251 -45.51 6.83 2.56
CA GLY A 251 -46.95 6.84 2.80
C GLY A 251 -47.80 6.54 1.56
N GLN A 252 -47.19 5.97 0.50
CA GLN A 252 -47.81 5.64 -0.78
C GLN A 252 -47.86 4.12 -1.03
N ASN A 253 -48.09 3.27 -0.03
CA ASN A 253 -48.35 1.83 -0.27
C ASN A 253 -47.38 1.18 -1.29
N GLN A 254 -46.11 1.56 -1.30
CA GLN A 254 -45.15 0.89 -2.18
C GLN A 254 -44.88 -0.51 -1.61
N PRO A 255 -44.81 -1.56 -2.44
CA PRO A 255 -44.62 -2.93 -1.96
C PRO A 255 -43.20 -3.23 -1.46
N LEU A 256 -42.27 -2.28 -1.58
CA LEU A 256 -40.83 -2.43 -1.31
C LEU A 256 -40.46 -1.66 -0.02
N GLY A 257 -39.39 -2.11 0.64
CA GLY A 257 -38.98 -1.66 1.97
C GLY A 257 -37.85 -0.63 1.95
N ARG A 258 -36.93 -0.72 2.93
CA ARG A 258 -35.78 0.19 3.08
C ARG A 258 -34.88 0.20 1.85
N GLU A 259 -34.39 1.38 1.51
CA GLU A 259 -33.42 1.62 0.47
C GLU A 259 -31.98 1.37 0.94
N VAL A 260 -31.16 0.86 0.02
CA VAL A 260 -29.76 0.53 0.21
C VAL A 260 -28.97 1.06 -0.97
N LEU A 261 -27.99 1.92 -0.71
CA LEU A 261 -26.98 2.25 -1.70
C LEU A 261 -25.89 1.19 -1.66
N GLN A 262 -25.70 0.48 -2.76
CA GLN A 262 -24.58 -0.42 -2.95
C GLN A 262 -23.48 0.32 -3.69
N ILE A 263 -22.28 0.21 -3.15
CA ILE A 263 -21.08 0.87 -3.65
C ILE A 263 -20.04 -0.22 -3.88
N ASP A 264 -19.55 -0.32 -5.10
CA ASP A 264 -18.56 -1.28 -5.56
C ASP A 264 -17.29 -0.54 -5.98
N PHE A 265 -16.15 -1.05 -5.54
CA PHE A 265 -14.83 -0.54 -5.90
C PHE A 265 -14.23 -1.42 -6.99
N VAL A 266 -14.10 -0.89 -8.20
CA VAL A 266 -13.77 -1.67 -9.40
C VAL A 266 -12.64 -1.04 -10.22
N THR A 267 -12.08 -1.82 -11.13
CA THR A 267 -11.12 -1.39 -12.16
C THR A 267 -11.58 -1.79 -13.56
N GLY A 268 -11.06 -1.16 -14.60
CA GLY A 268 -11.34 -1.48 -16.01
C GLY A 268 -12.73 -1.09 -16.51
N GLY A 269 -13.51 -0.34 -15.74
CA GLY A 269 -14.79 0.25 -16.18
C GLY A 269 -14.61 1.52 -17.01
N ALA A 270 -15.67 1.92 -17.72
CA ALA A 270 -15.72 3.20 -18.42
C ALA A 270 -16.79 4.09 -17.80
N ASP A 271 -16.44 5.36 -17.54
CA ASP A 271 -17.34 6.37 -16.99
C ASP A 271 -18.69 6.39 -17.72
N GLY A 272 -19.79 6.25 -16.98
CA GLY A 272 -21.12 6.15 -17.58
C GLY A 272 -22.24 5.79 -16.60
N ALA A 273 -23.48 5.82 -17.10
CA ALA A 273 -24.68 5.43 -16.36
C ALA A 273 -25.76 4.94 -17.33
N GLY A 274 -26.69 4.11 -16.84
CA GLY A 274 -27.76 3.56 -17.66
C GLY A 274 -28.46 2.36 -17.02
N ASP A 275 -28.90 1.43 -17.85
CA ASP A 275 -29.58 0.20 -17.44
C ASP A 275 -28.56 -0.83 -16.92
N GLY A 276 -28.97 -1.70 -16.00
CA GLY A 276 -28.12 -2.74 -15.41
C GLY A 276 -27.47 -3.66 -16.45
N ALA A 277 -28.13 -3.86 -17.59
CA ALA A 277 -27.59 -4.63 -18.70
C ALA A 277 -26.29 -4.06 -19.28
N ASP A 278 -26.04 -2.77 -19.08
CA ASP A 278 -24.87 -2.04 -19.59
C ASP A 278 -23.71 -1.95 -18.57
N ILE A 279 -23.88 -2.49 -17.35
CA ILE A 279 -22.80 -2.55 -16.35
C ILE A 279 -21.63 -3.36 -16.92
N ALA A 280 -20.47 -2.71 -17.06
CA ALA A 280 -19.25 -3.33 -17.57
C ALA A 280 -18.02 -2.78 -16.83
N TYR A 281 -17.18 -3.69 -16.33
CA TYR A 281 -15.92 -3.40 -15.65
C TYR A 281 -14.93 -4.56 -15.85
N GLY A 282 -13.69 -4.40 -15.42
CA GLY A 282 -12.65 -5.42 -15.50
C GLY A 282 -12.71 -6.39 -14.33
N SER A 283 -12.47 -5.88 -13.12
CA SER A 283 -12.56 -6.65 -11.89
C SER A 283 -12.84 -5.79 -10.67
N HIS A 284 -13.18 -6.42 -9.54
CA HIS A 284 -13.15 -5.78 -8.22
C HIS A 284 -11.71 -5.42 -7.78
N LEU A 285 -11.60 -4.43 -6.89
CA LEU A 285 -10.34 -4.03 -6.26
C LEU A 285 -10.12 -4.81 -4.96
N GLU A 286 -9.07 -5.62 -4.93
CA GLU A 286 -8.78 -6.57 -3.84
C GLU A 286 -7.80 -6.03 -2.78
N ASN A 287 -7.69 -4.71 -2.64
CA ASN A 287 -6.68 -4.05 -1.80
C ASN A 287 -7.22 -2.89 -0.95
N ILE A 288 -8.53 -2.87 -0.71
CA ILE A 288 -9.19 -1.79 0.05
C ILE A 288 -9.58 -2.31 1.43
N SER A 289 -9.03 -1.70 2.48
CA SER A 289 -9.42 -2.00 3.88
C SER A 289 -10.09 -0.82 4.60
N GLN A 290 -10.14 0.34 3.95
CA GLN A 290 -10.78 1.54 4.49
C GLN A 290 -11.61 2.22 3.41
N ALA A 291 -12.83 2.62 3.76
CA ALA A 291 -13.67 3.44 2.92
C ALA A 291 -14.56 4.32 3.79
N GLY A 292 -15.21 5.29 3.17
CA GLY A 292 -16.12 6.19 3.85
C GLY A 292 -16.99 6.95 2.87
N PHE A 293 -17.86 7.77 3.45
CA PHE A 293 -18.75 8.63 2.70
C PHE A 293 -19.14 9.86 3.52
N ILE A 294 -19.65 10.88 2.84
CA ILE A 294 -20.11 12.14 3.45
C ILE A 294 -21.62 12.25 3.30
N ILE A 295 -22.30 12.43 4.44
CA ILE A 295 -23.71 12.82 4.50
C ILE A 295 -23.77 14.35 4.55
N ASN A 296 -24.38 14.97 3.54
CA ASN A 296 -24.49 16.43 3.45
C ASN A 296 -25.95 16.95 3.49
N GLN A 297 -26.92 16.05 3.43
CA GLN A 297 -28.33 16.41 3.52
C GLN A 297 -29.13 15.28 4.19
N LEU A 298 -30.19 15.66 4.91
CA LEU A 298 -31.23 14.76 5.39
C LEU A 298 -32.55 15.09 4.68
N THR A 299 -33.42 14.10 4.46
CA THR A 299 -34.70 14.30 3.77
C THR A 299 -35.83 13.66 4.59
N PRO A 300 -36.92 14.39 4.94
CA PRO A 300 -37.33 15.72 4.47
C PRO A 300 -36.67 16.92 5.17
N SER A 301 -35.72 16.69 6.10
CA SER A 301 -35.03 17.67 6.96
C SER A 301 -35.93 18.60 7.80
N ALA A 302 -35.88 18.41 9.12
CA ALA A 302 -36.18 19.47 10.09
C ALA A 302 -34.87 20.00 10.71
N PRO A 303 -34.81 21.25 11.19
CA PRO A 303 -33.66 21.73 11.97
C PRO A 303 -33.39 20.83 13.18
N GLY A 304 -32.19 20.25 13.25
CA GLY A 304 -31.82 19.29 14.30
C GLY A 304 -32.27 17.84 14.04
N GLY A 305 -32.77 17.55 12.84
CA GLY A 305 -33.03 16.18 12.37
C GLY A 305 -31.78 15.31 12.42
N ARG A 306 -31.98 14.03 12.63
CA ARG A 306 -30.93 13.02 12.73
C ARG A 306 -31.35 11.79 11.96
N ALA A 307 -30.39 11.07 11.40
CA ALA A 307 -30.65 9.84 10.69
C ALA A 307 -29.88 8.66 11.29
N ASP A 308 -30.48 7.50 11.15
CA ASP A 308 -29.94 6.22 11.54
C ASP A 308 -29.66 5.37 10.30
N ILE A 309 -28.45 4.78 10.24
CA ILE A 309 -28.00 3.96 9.12
C ILE A 309 -27.42 2.63 9.58
N THR A 310 -27.39 1.66 8.68
CA THR A 310 -26.61 0.43 8.85
C THR A 310 -25.64 0.25 7.70
N ILE A 311 -24.40 -0.10 8.04
CA ILE A 311 -23.30 -0.30 7.09
C ILE A 311 -22.87 -1.76 7.12
N ARG A 312 -22.63 -2.34 5.94
CA ARG A 312 -22.04 -3.67 5.77
C ARG A 312 -20.94 -3.63 4.72
N ALA A 313 -19.87 -4.38 4.96
CA ALA A 313 -18.75 -4.53 4.05
C ALA A 313 -18.65 -5.97 3.54
N PHE A 314 -18.26 -6.12 2.27
CA PHE A 314 -18.16 -7.42 1.61
C PHE A 314 -16.91 -7.49 0.73
N ASN A 315 -16.42 -8.70 0.53
CA ASN A 315 -15.51 -9.08 -0.55
C ASN A 315 -16.32 -9.96 -1.54
N VAL A 316 -16.42 -9.54 -2.79
CA VAL A 316 -17.14 -10.18 -3.87
C VAL A 316 -16.24 -11.23 -4.50
N GLN A 317 -16.74 -12.45 -4.71
CA GLN A 317 -15.92 -13.59 -5.18
C GLN A 317 -15.93 -13.76 -6.71
N GLY A 318 -16.29 -12.71 -7.45
CA GLY A 318 -16.47 -12.73 -8.91
C GLY A 318 -16.72 -11.34 -9.48
N ASP A 319 -16.83 -11.26 -10.80
CA ASP A 319 -16.96 -10.00 -11.54
C ASP A 319 -18.21 -10.02 -12.43
N GLU A 320 -19.36 -10.42 -11.88
CA GLU A 320 -20.61 -10.47 -12.63
C GLU A 320 -20.96 -9.10 -13.24
N GLN A 321 -21.37 -9.09 -14.50
CA GLN A 321 -21.63 -7.88 -15.28
C GLN A 321 -22.97 -7.95 -16.00
N GLY A 322 -23.40 -6.81 -16.54
CA GLY A 322 -24.66 -6.64 -17.23
C GLY A 322 -25.83 -7.10 -16.37
N SER A 323 -26.82 -7.74 -17.01
CA SER A 323 -28.04 -8.19 -16.31
C SER A 323 -27.77 -9.20 -15.19
N GLY A 324 -26.63 -9.90 -15.23
CA GLY A 324 -26.25 -10.88 -14.19
C GLY A 324 -25.73 -10.24 -12.91
N PHE A 325 -25.38 -8.94 -12.92
CA PHE A 325 -24.92 -8.22 -11.73
C PHE A 325 -25.97 -8.26 -10.60
N PHE A 326 -27.24 -8.08 -10.95
CA PHE A 326 -28.35 -8.06 -9.99
C PHE A 326 -28.91 -9.44 -9.62
N ASP A 327 -28.44 -10.52 -10.27
CA ASP A 327 -28.80 -11.89 -9.86
C ASP A 327 -28.11 -12.31 -8.55
N GLY A 328 -27.13 -11.50 -8.10
CA GLY A 328 -26.43 -11.65 -6.83
C GLY A 328 -25.08 -12.32 -6.99
N SER A 329 -24.01 -11.52 -6.89
CA SER A 329 -22.64 -12.03 -6.77
C SER A 329 -22.46 -12.75 -5.43
N PRO A 330 -21.76 -13.91 -5.40
CA PRO A 330 -21.34 -14.51 -4.14
C PRO A 330 -20.43 -13.56 -3.38
N THR A 331 -20.74 -13.30 -2.11
CA THR A 331 -19.96 -12.41 -1.25
C THR A 331 -19.53 -13.08 0.04
N ILE A 332 -18.38 -12.65 0.56
CA ILE A 332 -17.92 -12.92 1.92
C ILE A 332 -18.06 -11.63 2.70
N ALA A 333 -18.81 -11.66 3.81
CA ALA A 333 -18.92 -10.49 4.67
C ALA A 333 -17.59 -10.21 5.38
N VAL A 334 -17.19 -8.95 5.43
CA VAL A 334 -15.94 -8.49 6.05
C VAL A 334 -16.27 -7.65 7.27
N ASP A 335 -15.65 -7.95 8.41
CA ASP A 335 -15.96 -7.25 9.65
C ASP A 335 -15.42 -5.81 9.63
N ILE A 336 -16.28 -4.85 9.94
CA ILE A 336 -15.93 -3.47 10.28
C ILE A 336 -15.40 -3.47 11.72
N THR A 337 -14.13 -3.10 11.88
CA THR A 337 -13.41 -3.13 13.17
C THR A 337 -13.38 -1.77 13.86
N SER A 338 -13.51 -0.69 13.09
CA SER A 338 -13.54 0.66 13.67
C SER A 338 -14.24 1.68 12.78
N ILE A 339 -14.69 2.77 13.42
CA ILE A 339 -15.35 3.90 12.77
C ILE A 339 -14.69 5.19 13.22
N LYS A 340 -14.44 6.10 12.28
CA LYS A 340 -14.08 7.48 12.58
C LYS A 340 -15.20 8.39 12.05
N LEU A 341 -15.74 9.20 12.96
CA LEU A 341 -16.75 10.20 12.63
C LEU A 341 -16.11 11.59 12.69
N THR A 342 -16.33 12.39 11.65
CA THR A 342 -15.94 13.81 11.62
C THR A 342 -17.13 14.69 11.21
N GLY A 343 -16.99 16.01 11.33
CA GLY A 343 -18.09 16.96 11.16
C GLY A 343 -18.91 17.17 12.44
N ALA A 344 -20.19 17.49 12.32
CA ALA A 344 -21.00 17.91 13.48
C ALA A 344 -21.35 16.74 14.44
N SER A 345 -21.46 15.50 13.93
CA SER A 345 -21.54 14.27 14.73
C SER A 345 -20.16 13.64 14.95
N GLY A 346 -19.10 14.44 14.78
CA GLY A 346 -17.73 13.99 14.96
C GLY A 346 -17.42 13.56 16.38
N PHE A 347 -16.62 12.50 16.50
CA PHE A 347 -16.07 12.04 17.76
C PHE A 347 -14.54 12.14 17.73
N ALA A 348 -13.96 12.64 18.82
CA ALA A 348 -12.54 13.02 18.85
C ALA A 348 -11.60 11.82 18.58
N SER A 349 -11.98 10.62 19.02
CA SER A 349 -11.19 9.40 18.85
C SER A 349 -11.82 8.44 17.84
N THR A 350 -11.07 7.44 17.40
CA THR A 350 -11.63 6.31 16.63
C THR A 350 -12.48 5.44 17.56
N ILE A 351 -13.65 5.04 17.08
CA ILE A 351 -14.60 4.19 17.80
C ILE A 351 -14.31 2.72 17.45
N THR A 352 -14.05 1.91 18.46
CA THR A 352 -13.64 0.48 18.33
C THR A 352 -14.52 -0.47 19.14
N ALA A 353 -15.62 0.03 19.71
CA ALA A 353 -16.54 -0.76 20.51
C ALA A 353 -17.97 -0.22 20.35
N ASP A 354 -18.95 -1.07 20.67
CA ASP A 354 -20.34 -0.64 20.77
C ASP A 354 -20.51 0.34 21.95
N GLY A 355 -21.36 1.34 21.76
CA GLY A 355 -21.62 2.32 22.82
C GLY A 355 -22.26 3.61 22.32
N THR A 356 -22.56 4.48 23.27
CA THR A 356 -23.07 5.84 23.00
C THR A 356 -21.97 6.86 23.24
N TYR A 357 -21.73 7.69 22.24
CA TYR A 357 -20.65 8.68 22.18
C TYR A 357 -21.25 10.08 22.14
N ALA A 358 -20.85 10.92 23.08
CA ALA A 358 -21.28 12.32 23.10
C ALA A 358 -20.50 13.12 22.05
N THR A 359 -21.22 13.79 21.16
CA THR A 359 -20.67 14.66 20.11
C THR A 359 -21.18 16.09 20.29
N ALA A 360 -20.71 17.02 19.46
CA ALA A 360 -21.15 18.42 19.53
C ALA A 360 -22.62 18.60 19.13
N SER A 361 -23.12 17.79 18.18
CA SER A 361 -24.52 17.86 17.73
C SER A 361 -25.47 17.05 18.59
N GLY A 362 -24.99 16.09 19.38
CA GLY A 362 -25.80 15.20 20.23
C GLY A 362 -25.12 13.85 20.47
N ASN A 363 -25.84 12.86 20.97
CA ASN A 363 -25.27 11.53 21.12
C ASN A 363 -25.37 10.75 19.80
N VAL A 364 -24.28 10.06 19.43
CA VAL A 364 -24.29 9.01 18.41
C VAL A 364 -24.19 7.66 19.12
N THR A 365 -24.95 6.66 18.70
CA THR A 365 -24.81 5.29 19.21
C THR A 365 -24.33 4.38 18.11
N ILE A 366 -23.30 3.59 18.41
CA ILE A 366 -22.75 2.55 17.54
C ILE A 366 -23.11 1.20 18.12
N SER A 367 -23.60 0.30 17.28
CA SER A 367 -23.86 -1.10 17.64
C SER A 367 -23.48 -2.03 16.49
N GLY A 368 -23.06 -3.25 16.81
CA GLY A 368 -22.66 -4.25 15.82
C GLY A 368 -21.19 -4.18 15.43
N LEU A 369 -20.32 -3.47 16.16
CA LEU A 369 -18.85 -3.52 15.96
C LEU A 369 -18.21 -4.83 16.43
N SER A 370 -19.00 -5.74 16.99
CA SER A 370 -18.57 -7.08 17.39
C SER A 370 -19.35 -8.16 16.63
N GLY A 371 -18.68 -9.28 16.33
CA GLY A 371 -19.24 -10.40 15.58
C GLY A 371 -18.52 -10.65 14.24
N THR A 372 -18.94 -11.68 13.51
CA THR A 372 -18.44 -12.03 12.17
C THR A 372 -19.50 -11.75 11.12
N GLY A 373 -19.11 -11.14 10.00
CA GLY A 373 -19.99 -10.57 8.99
C GLY A 373 -20.84 -9.43 9.53
N ASN A 374 -20.23 -8.57 10.35
CA ASN A 374 -21.01 -7.63 11.15
C ASN A 374 -21.77 -6.58 10.32
N ALA A 375 -22.94 -6.18 10.86
CA ALA A 375 -23.74 -5.09 10.34
C ALA A 375 -23.72 -3.98 11.38
N VAL A 376 -23.03 -2.89 11.05
CA VAL A 376 -22.81 -1.81 12.02
C VAL A 376 -23.90 -0.77 11.86
N THR A 377 -24.72 -0.62 12.90
CA THR A 377 -25.76 0.41 12.96
C THR A 377 -25.23 1.64 13.70
N ILE A 378 -25.36 2.79 13.06
CA ILE A 378 -25.00 4.11 13.58
C ILE A 378 -26.29 4.91 13.71
N THR A 379 -26.62 5.33 14.93
CA THR A 379 -27.81 6.15 15.17
C THR A 379 -27.44 7.56 15.55
N GLY A 380 -28.20 8.55 15.08
CA GLY A 380 -28.04 9.95 15.48
C GLY A 380 -27.02 10.73 14.64
N LEU A 381 -26.87 10.40 13.36
CA LEU A 381 -26.02 11.16 12.41
C LEU A 381 -26.72 12.44 11.98
N ASP A 382 -25.95 13.48 11.68
CA ASP A 382 -26.46 14.74 11.13
C ASP A 382 -26.13 14.89 9.63
N ASN A 383 -26.58 16.01 9.07
CA ASN A 383 -26.43 16.36 7.66
C ASN A 383 -25.05 16.94 7.30
N THR A 384 -24.04 16.81 8.14
CA THR A 384 -22.66 17.27 7.87
C THR A 384 -21.66 16.32 8.52
N THR A 385 -21.85 15.02 8.31
CA THR A 385 -21.03 13.99 8.95
C THR A 385 -20.34 13.12 7.92
N THR A 386 -19.02 12.98 8.08
CA THR A 386 -18.23 11.99 7.36
C THR A 386 -18.14 10.73 8.21
N VAL A 387 -18.42 9.59 7.59
CA VAL A 387 -18.34 8.27 8.21
C VAL A 387 -17.21 7.50 7.52
N ASP A 388 -16.11 7.29 8.23
CA ASP A 388 -14.99 6.47 7.77
C ASP A 388 -15.00 5.13 8.52
N ILE A 389 -14.82 4.04 7.79
CA ILE A 389 -14.75 2.69 8.35
C ILE A 389 -13.38 2.05 8.08
N THR A 390 -12.96 1.17 8.97
CA THR A 390 -11.84 0.25 8.77
C THR A 390 -12.33 -1.17 8.93
N THR A 391 -11.89 -2.05 8.05
CA THR A 391 -12.29 -3.47 8.03
C THR A 391 -11.15 -4.39 8.49
N SER A 392 -11.50 -5.64 8.81
CA SER A 392 -10.57 -6.68 9.30
C SER A 392 -9.73 -7.33 8.19
N GLY A 393 -10.12 -7.16 6.93
CA GLY A 393 -9.45 -7.65 5.74
C GLY A 393 -9.87 -6.80 4.54
N PHE A 394 -9.51 -7.20 3.32
CA PHE A 394 -9.91 -6.44 2.14
C PHE A 394 -11.40 -6.61 1.82
N MET A 395 -12.02 -5.51 1.41
CA MET A 395 -13.40 -5.41 0.94
C MET A 395 -13.42 -4.71 -0.42
N ASP A 396 -14.43 -4.96 -1.22
CA ASP A 396 -14.65 -4.35 -2.53
C ASP A 396 -16.08 -3.81 -2.71
N ARG A 397 -16.95 -4.04 -1.71
CA ARG A 397 -18.35 -3.60 -1.73
C ARG A 397 -18.80 -3.10 -0.35
N LEU A 398 -19.51 -1.98 -0.36
CA LEU A 398 -20.19 -1.38 0.79
C LEU A 398 -21.70 -1.34 0.54
N HIS A 399 -22.49 -1.69 1.56
CA HIS A 399 -23.92 -1.37 1.61
C HIS A 399 -24.17 -0.30 2.66
N VAL A 400 -24.85 0.78 2.27
CA VAL A 400 -25.35 1.81 3.18
C VAL A 400 -26.87 1.79 3.14
N GLU A 401 -27.48 1.32 4.22
CA GLU A 401 -28.93 1.15 4.36
C GLU A 401 -29.49 2.21 5.32
N SER A 402 -30.54 2.91 4.91
CA SER A 402 -31.27 3.79 5.83
C SER A 402 -32.16 2.96 6.75
N VAL A 403 -31.95 3.06 8.07
CA VAL A 403 -32.74 2.33 9.08
C VAL A 403 -33.50 3.25 10.01
N ASP A 404 -33.48 4.56 9.72
CA ASP A 404 -34.30 5.55 10.40
C ASP A 404 -35.80 5.27 10.20
N SER A 405 -36.64 6.01 10.91
CA SER A 405 -38.09 5.93 10.79
C SER A 405 -38.72 7.12 10.06
N ASN A 406 -38.01 8.23 9.89
CA ASN A 406 -38.54 9.46 9.29
C ASN A 406 -37.51 10.22 8.42
N GLU A 407 -36.22 10.07 8.66
CA GLU A 407 -35.15 10.80 7.99
C GLU A 407 -34.31 9.91 7.07
N GLY A 408 -34.27 10.23 5.77
CA GLY A 408 -33.28 9.69 4.85
C GLY A 408 -32.03 10.55 4.75
N ILE A 409 -31.02 10.00 4.10
CA ILE A 409 -29.69 10.61 3.95
C ILE A 409 -29.36 10.82 2.48
N ASP A 410 -28.60 11.86 2.18
CA ASP A 410 -28.05 12.10 0.86
C ASP A 410 -26.51 12.01 0.93
N ILE A 411 -25.92 11.12 0.13
CA ILE A 411 -24.48 10.89 0.11
C ILE A 411 -23.88 11.71 -1.03
N THR A 412 -23.01 12.66 -0.70
CA THR A 412 -22.43 13.58 -1.70
C THR A 412 -21.00 13.23 -2.08
N GLU A 413 -20.34 12.40 -1.29
CA GLU A 413 -19.00 11.89 -1.57
C GLU A 413 -18.87 10.47 -1.05
N VAL A 414 -18.17 9.65 -1.82
CA VAL A 414 -17.68 8.34 -1.41
C VAL A 414 -16.18 8.32 -1.64
N HIS A 415 -15.44 7.76 -0.70
CA HIS A 415 -13.99 7.68 -0.79
C HIS A 415 -13.48 6.36 -0.21
N PHE A 416 -12.32 5.92 -0.69
CA PHE A 416 -11.66 4.72 -0.20
C PHE A 416 -10.14 4.85 -0.24
N SER A 417 -9.49 4.02 0.55
CA SER A 417 -8.05 3.93 0.61
C SER A 417 -7.60 2.61 -0.02
N ALA A 418 -6.88 2.67 -1.13
CA ALA A 418 -6.28 1.51 -1.79
C ALA A 418 -4.82 1.35 -1.35
N THR A 419 -4.42 0.15 -0.94
CA THR A 419 -3.03 -0.15 -0.57
C THR A 419 -2.28 -0.78 -1.74
N ASP A 420 -1.21 -0.15 -2.18
CA ASP A 420 -0.33 -0.62 -3.24
C ASP A 420 1.00 -1.07 -2.64
N THR A 421 1.35 -2.35 -2.84
CA THR A 421 2.59 -2.93 -2.30
C THR A 421 3.86 -2.39 -2.96
N ASN A 422 3.74 -1.93 -4.21
CA ASN A 422 4.79 -1.28 -5.00
C ASN A 422 4.23 0.02 -5.60
N ALA A 423 3.87 0.97 -4.74
CA ALA A 423 3.25 2.23 -5.15
C ALA A 423 4.22 3.10 -5.97
N TYR A 424 5.52 2.98 -5.70
CA TYR A 424 6.60 3.63 -6.45
C TYR A 424 7.91 2.86 -6.26
N THR A 425 8.76 2.85 -7.28
CA THR A 425 10.03 2.13 -7.26
C THR A 425 11.08 2.97 -7.97
N GLU A 426 12.27 3.07 -7.37
CA GLU A 426 13.44 3.74 -7.95
C GLU A 426 14.68 2.85 -7.90
N GLU A 427 15.55 3.04 -8.88
CA GLU A 427 16.87 2.41 -8.91
C GLU A 427 17.73 3.04 -7.79
N VAL A 428 18.37 2.20 -6.98
CA VAL A 428 19.25 2.64 -5.88
C VAL A 428 20.58 1.90 -5.86
N GLY A 429 20.78 0.94 -6.77
CA GLY A 429 21.98 0.12 -6.85
C GLY A 429 23.20 0.89 -7.31
N SER A 430 23.03 1.95 -8.10
CA SER A 430 24.11 2.87 -8.47
C SER A 430 24.66 3.69 -7.30
N PHE A 431 24.02 3.63 -6.13
CA PHE A 431 24.45 4.28 -4.89
C PHE A 431 25.12 3.31 -3.91
N ILE A 432 25.18 2.01 -4.24
CA ILE A 432 25.84 0.98 -3.44
C ILE A 432 27.15 0.64 -4.12
N ASN A 433 28.25 1.20 -3.61
CA ASN A 433 29.53 1.21 -4.29
C ASN A 433 30.60 0.43 -3.53
N PHE A 434 31.52 -0.16 -4.29
CA PHE A 434 32.75 -0.77 -3.81
C PHE A 434 33.91 -0.13 -4.57
N ASP A 435 34.86 0.44 -3.84
CA ASP A 435 36.00 1.18 -4.41
C ASP A 435 37.31 0.41 -4.18
N ASP A 436 38.09 0.21 -5.24
CA ASP A 436 39.50 -0.19 -5.14
C ASP A 436 40.39 1.03 -4.95
N SER A 437 41.23 1.02 -3.93
CA SER A 437 42.33 1.99 -3.83
C SER A 437 43.58 1.62 -4.67
N GLY A 438 43.59 0.43 -5.26
CA GLY A 438 44.75 -0.18 -5.90
C GLY A 438 45.92 -0.43 -4.93
N PRO A 439 46.99 -1.10 -5.35
CA PRO A 439 48.15 -1.31 -4.49
C PRO A 439 48.85 0.03 -4.19
N THR A 440 48.88 0.42 -2.90
CA THR A 440 49.73 1.54 -2.47
C THR A 440 51.20 1.20 -2.73
N LEU A 441 51.80 1.80 -3.76
CA LEU A 441 53.23 1.66 -4.05
C LEU A 441 54.06 2.38 -2.97
N GLU A 442 54.36 1.71 -1.85
CA GLU A 442 55.44 2.14 -0.98
C GLU A 442 56.80 1.91 -1.67
N ILE A 443 57.38 2.95 -2.29
CA ILE A 443 58.78 2.94 -2.70
C ILE A 443 59.65 3.03 -1.43
N THR A 444 59.89 1.89 -0.77
CA THR A 444 60.86 1.78 0.33
C THR A 444 62.24 1.36 -0.19
N ALA A 445 62.96 2.34 -0.76
CA ALA A 445 64.39 2.61 -0.57
C ALA A 445 65.03 3.32 -1.78
N ALA A 446 65.69 4.46 -1.51
CA ALA A 446 66.69 4.99 -2.43
C ALA A 446 67.91 4.03 -2.45
N PRO A 447 68.51 3.72 -3.61
CA PRO A 447 69.73 2.94 -3.66
C PRO A 447 70.85 3.68 -2.94
N VAL A 448 71.40 3.06 -1.89
CA VAL A 448 72.63 3.54 -1.26
C VAL A 448 73.77 3.35 -2.26
N VAL A 449 74.21 4.45 -2.89
CA VAL A 449 75.45 4.47 -3.66
C VAL A 449 76.59 4.30 -2.65
N GLY A 450 77.21 3.11 -2.65
CA GLY A 450 78.39 2.81 -1.86
C GLY A 450 79.53 3.78 -2.19
N ALA A 451 80.19 4.28 -1.16
CA ALA A 451 81.31 5.21 -1.27
C ALA A 451 82.45 4.62 -2.14
N ALA A 452 82.92 5.40 -3.11
CA ALA A 452 84.15 5.11 -3.82
C ALA A 452 85.37 5.42 -2.92
N VAL A 453 86.27 4.44 -2.82
CA VAL A 453 87.56 4.47 -2.09
C VAL A 453 88.56 5.42 -2.74
#